data_AF-A0A4V1S6M2-F1
#
_entry.id   AF-A0A4V1S6M2-F1
#
_cell.length_a   1.000
_cell.length_b   1.000
_cell.length_c   1.000
_cell.angle_alpha   90.00
_cell.angle_beta   90.00
_cell.angle_gamma   90.00
#
_symmetry.space_group_name_H-M   'P 1'
#
loop_
_entity.id
_entity.type
_entity.pdbx_description
1 polymer ?
#
loop_
_entity_poly.entity_id
_entity_poly.type
_entity_poly.pdbx_seq_one_letter_code
_entity_poly.pdbx_strand_id
1 'polypeptide(L)'
;MTPTVLTNLALSKIGHTLIKALGDTTSKEARLAALHYEPCLREALRAHFWSFAMTTRPLEAVDVREYLEVGGALRIGSRDITFPRIYLMDSRANGKDAFSEDAVADSEIPLSTASWTESGEWELVHGPTAAIWKRGLDVDSPEKVKLRPFSPKHFLETSLEGEDNDLRFEVVDQGEGSSFSVEYRPLVEGFLTKCTLNGRSLIVTPADKAIMIVSGTLSNGENVFTVPPLFQTTLINGRPSYTNSFGTPDYRISWHDGTWYLHIMAGSGYFWISYDDAVTPDLASIWMPTGLAVGIPTFSPAPSTAEHVAGLISGQIEASAVVTVVNREDNHGKGYITTMPKTSLSGGLTGVPVIRRVTPATELSGWSHAFELPGDFVKARALLAADGRKIEKFAIRRVAGRTCVLCNHAAVSLEYVQYLDEPAVFDPLFVKAFTTLFAAKLARAISGSDDMEARFLQIFETVDLPAARTASGHETDSNENHPLRELLDGTLTPGRGDFFGRR
;
A
#
# COMPACT_ATOMS: atom_id res chain seq x y z
N MET A 1 -50.55 -1.73 12.23
CA MET A 1 -51.34 -2.03 11.00
C MET A 1 -50.49 -2.89 10.07
N THR A 2 -50.93 -3.23 8.84
CA THR A 2 -50.08 -3.94 7.85
C THR A 2 -50.24 -3.34 6.44
N PRO A 3 -49.27 -3.53 5.51
CA PRO A 3 -49.37 -3.04 4.13
C PRO A 3 -50.61 -3.54 3.39
N THR A 4 -51.00 -4.80 3.60
CA THR A 4 -52.22 -5.38 3.03
C THR A 4 -53.49 -4.69 3.54
N VAL A 5 -53.54 -4.30 4.83
CA VAL A 5 -54.70 -3.56 5.39
C VAL A 5 -54.77 -2.15 4.81
N LEU A 6 -53.64 -1.44 4.69
CA LEU A 6 -53.60 -0.13 4.02
C LEU A 6 -54.04 -0.23 2.55
N THR A 7 -53.61 -1.28 1.85
CA THR A 7 -54.01 -1.56 0.47
C THR A 7 -55.52 -1.81 0.37
N ASN A 8 -56.08 -2.62 1.26
CA ASN A 8 -57.53 -2.89 1.29
C ASN A 8 -58.37 -1.65 1.64
N LEU A 9 -57.84 -0.69 2.41
CA LEU A 9 -58.47 0.62 2.60
C LEU A 9 -58.40 1.52 1.37
N ALA A 10 -57.33 1.44 0.56
CA ALA A 10 -57.27 2.15 -0.72
C ALA A 10 -58.20 1.52 -1.77
N LEU A 11 -58.24 0.19 -1.85
CA LEU A 11 -59.13 -0.56 -2.76
C LEU A 11 -60.61 -0.35 -2.43
N SER A 12 -60.99 -0.26 -1.15
CA SER A 12 -62.38 0.02 -0.77
C SER A 12 -62.83 1.44 -1.12
N LYS A 13 -61.94 2.45 -1.06
CA LYS A 13 -62.23 3.82 -1.52
C LYS A 13 -62.57 3.87 -3.01
N ILE A 14 -61.95 3.03 -3.84
CA ILE A 14 -62.21 2.95 -5.30
C ILE A 14 -63.28 1.89 -5.68
N GLY A 15 -63.87 1.19 -4.71
CA GLY A 15 -64.91 0.17 -4.95
C GLY A 15 -64.41 -1.16 -5.53
N HIS A 16 -63.11 -1.46 -5.43
CA HIS A 16 -62.53 -2.71 -5.94
C HIS A 16 -62.48 -3.84 -4.89
N THR A 17 -62.35 -5.08 -5.37
CA THR A 17 -62.24 -6.29 -4.54
C THR A 17 -60.98 -6.29 -3.67
N LEU A 18 -61.14 -6.67 -2.41
CA LEU A 18 -60.05 -6.75 -1.43
C LEU A 18 -59.08 -7.90 -1.73
N ILE A 19 -57.79 -7.69 -1.45
CA ILE A 19 -56.71 -8.66 -1.65
C ILE A 19 -56.36 -9.40 -0.35
N LYS A 20 -55.84 -10.63 -0.46
CA LYS A 20 -55.39 -11.44 0.68
C LYS A 20 -54.00 -11.07 1.18
N ALA A 21 -53.10 -10.71 0.28
CA ALA A 21 -51.73 -10.28 0.56
C ALA A 21 -51.26 -9.29 -0.51
N LEU A 22 -50.49 -8.28 -0.09
CA LEU A 22 -49.75 -7.43 -1.02
C LEU A 22 -48.71 -8.29 -1.79
N GLY A 23 -48.63 -8.13 -3.11
CA GLY A 23 -47.72 -8.92 -3.95
C GLY A 23 -48.22 -10.30 -4.37
N ASP A 24 -49.46 -10.68 -4.02
CA ASP A 24 -50.11 -11.89 -4.58
C ASP A 24 -50.10 -11.83 -6.11
N THR A 25 -49.44 -12.80 -6.75
CA THR A 25 -49.24 -12.82 -8.20
C THR A 25 -50.49 -13.22 -8.97
N THR A 26 -51.55 -13.71 -8.32
CA THR A 26 -52.80 -14.12 -8.97
C THR A 26 -53.69 -12.93 -9.34
N SER A 27 -53.88 -11.99 -8.40
CA SER A 27 -54.71 -10.78 -8.57
C SER A 27 -54.00 -9.69 -9.37
N LYS A 28 -54.72 -9.01 -10.27
CA LYS A 28 -54.20 -7.81 -10.99
C LYS A 28 -53.97 -6.67 -9.99
N GLU A 29 -54.91 -6.52 -9.07
CA GLU A 29 -54.99 -5.50 -8.03
C GLU A 29 -53.81 -5.62 -7.07
N ALA A 30 -53.48 -6.84 -6.61
CA ALA A 30 -52.37 -7.09 -5.69
C ALA A 30 -50.99 -6.83 -6.33
N ARG A 31 -50.82 -7.17 -7.63
CA ARG A 31 -49.59 -6.86 -8.39
C ARG A 31 -49.41 -5.35 -8.61
N LEU A 32 -50.47 -4.64 -8.99
CA LEU A 32 -50.43 -3.18 -9.17
C LEU A 32 -50.26 -2.44 -7.84
N ALA A 33 -50.90 -2.91 -6.77
CA ALA A 33 -50.67 -2.39 -5.42
C ALA A 33 -49.21 -2.52 -5.01
N ALA A 34 -48.59 -3.69 -5.19
CA ALA A 34 -47.18 -3.89 -4.86
C ALA A 34 -46.25 -2.95 -5.66
N LEU A 35 -46.52 -2.75 -6.95
CA LEU A 35 -45.77 -1.84 -7.81
C LEU A 35 -45.86 -0.37 -7.38
N HIS A 36 -47.03 0.08 -6.92
CA HIS A 36 -47.27 1.49 -6.57
C HIS A 36 -47.04 1.82 -5.08
N TYR A 37 -47.03 0.82 -4.19
CA TYR A 37 -47.02 1.03 -2.73
C TYR A 37 -45.82 1.85 -2.22
N GLU A 38 -44.57 1.42 -2.46
CA GLU A 38 -43.39 2.20 -2.02
C GLU A 38 -43.33 3.60 -2.67
N PRO A 39 -43.51 3.77 -4.00
CA PRO A 39 -43.58 5.09 -4.61
C PRO A 39 -44.60 6.02 -3.95
N CYS A 40 -45.82 5.53 -3.68
CA CYS A 40 -46.87 6.31 -3.01
C CYS A 40 -46.53 6.61 -1.54
N LEU A 41 -45.86 5.69 -0.85
CA LEU A 41 -45.45 5.87 0.55
C LEU A 41 -44.37 6.95 0.66
N ARG A 42 -43.38 6.93 -0.23
CA ARG A 42 -42.37 8.00 -0.35
C ARG A 42 -42.98 9.34 -0.78
N GLU A 43 -44.01 9.33 -1.62
CA GLU A 43 -44.74 10.55 -2.03
C GLU A 43 -45.52 11.15 -0.85
N ALA A 44 -46.27 10.35 -0.10
CA ALA A 44 -46.99 10.78 1.11
C ALA A 44 -46.04 11.31 2.20
N LEU A 45 -44.91 10.62 2.45
CA LEU A 45 -43.88 11.06 3.40
C LEU A 45 -43.19 12.37 2.95
N ARG A 46 -43.12 12.69 1.65
CA ARG A 46 -42.61 13.99 1.15
C ARG A 46 -43.63 15.12 1.28
N ALA A 47 -44.93 14.83 1.26
CA ALA A 47 -45.97 15.85 1.23
C ALA A 47 -46.05 16.71 2.51
N HIS A 48 -45.66 16.17 3.67
CA HIS A 48 -45.71 16.86 4.96
C HIS A 48 -44.53 16.47 5.88
N PHE A 49 -44.35 17.18 7.00
CA PHE A 49 -43.39 16.82 8.05
C PHE A 49 -44.13 16.04 9.15
N TRP A 50 -44.24 14.73 8.96
CA TRP A 50 -45.00 13.85 9.84
C TRP A 50 -44.22 13.55 11.12
N SER A 51 -44.77 13.87 12.30
CA SER A 51 -44.10 13.74 13.60
C SER A 51 -43.55 12.33 13.87
N PHE A 52 -44.33 11.28 13.62
CA PHE A 52 -43.89 9.88 13.77
C PHE A 52 -42.68 9.48 12.87
N ALA A 53 -42.45 10.21 11.78
CA ALA A 53 -41.40 9.94 10.80
C ALA A 53 -40.29 11.00 10.79
N MET A 54 -40.31 11.98 11.71
CA MET A 54 -39.20 12.91 11.89
C MET A 54 -38.11 12.28 12.77
N THR A 55 -36.86 12.48 12.40
CA THR A 55 -35.69 12.08 13.17
C THR A 55 -34.57 13.11 13.04
N THR A 56 -33.69 13.16 14.03
CA THR A 56 -32.48 13.99 14.04
C THR A 56 -31.27 13.09 14.20
N ARG A 57 -30.37 13.10 13.22
CA ARG A 57 -29.19 12.21 13.19
C ARG A 57 -27.91 13.01 12.91
N PRO A 58 -26.80 12.79 13.65
CA PRO A 58 -25.50 13.31 13.24
C PRO A 58 -25.10 12.71 11.90
N LEU A 59 -24.62 13.54 10.97
CA LEU A 59 -24.19 13.05 9.66
C LEU A 59 -22.72 12.62 9.69
N GLU A 60 -22.41 11.57 8.94
CA GLU A 60 -21.04 11.11 8.72
C GLU A 60 -20.34 12.03 7.72
N ALA A 61 -19.14 12.51 8.07
CA ALA A 61 -18.34 13.36 7.20
C ALA A 61 -17.78 12.52 6.04
N VAL A 62 -18.03 12.95 4.81
CA VAL A 62 -17.41 12.35 3.62
C VAL A 62 -16.01 12.95 3.50
N ASP A 63 -15.01 12.08 3.37
CA ASP A 63 -13.66 12.55 3.11
C ASP A 63 -13.57 13.18 1.72
N VAL A 64 -13.12 14.44 1.72
CA VAL A 64 -13.04 15.33 0.56
C VAL A 64 -11.60 15.64 0.15
N ARG A 65 -10.61 15.16 0.92
CA ARG A 65 -9.19 15.30 0.59
C ARG A 65 -8.89 14.68 -0.76
N GLU A 66 -7.86 15.19 -1.44
CA GLU A 66 -7.34 14.52 -2.64
C GLU A 66 -6.68 13.20 -2.23
N TYR A 67 -6.82 12.15 -3.05
CA TYR A 67 -6.17 10.86 -2.81
C TYR A 67 -5.76 10.18 -4.11
N LEU A 68 -4.88 9.19 -3.97
CA LEU A 68 -4.56 8.25 -5.04
C LEU A 68 -5.32 6.94 -4.84
N GLU A 69 -5.99 6.48 -5.88
CA GLU A 69 -6.37 5.08 -6.05
C GLU A 69 -5.18 4.36 -6.69
N VAL A 70 -4.63 3.34 -6.02
CA VAL A 70 -3.50 2.54 -6.51
C VAL A 70 -3.98 1.11 -6.76
N GLY A 71 -4.03 0.71 -8.02
CA GLY A 71 -4.50 -0.62 -8.44
C GLY A 71 -3.58 -1.31 -9.43
N GLY A 72 -4.10 -2.36 -10.08
CA GLY A 72 -3.35 -3.24 -10.98
C GLY A 72 -3.12 -4.63 -10.36
N ALA A 73 -2.57 -5.55 -11.15
CA ALA A 73 -2.23 -6.90 -10.69
C ALA A 73 -0.90 -6.88 -9.91
N LEU A 74 -0.89 -6.21 -8.75
CA LEU A 74 0.26 -6.10 -7.86
C LEU A 74 0.34 -7.34 -6.98
N ARG A 75 1.54 -7.94 -6.86
CA ARG A 75 1.75 -9.17 -6.07
C ARG A 75 3.07 -9.17 -5.35
N ILE A 76 3.12 -9.89 -4.23
CA ILE A 76 4.36 -10.37 -3.61
C ILE A 76 4.31 -11.91 -3.50
N GLY A 77 5.07 -12.56 -4.38
CA GLY A 77 5.00 -14.01 -4.57
C GLY A 77 3.63 -14.41 -5.12
N SER A 78 2.92 -15.28 -4.41
CA SER A 78 1.55 -15.71 -4.74
C SER A 78 0.44 -14.82 -4.15
N ARG A 79 0.77 -13.82 -3.32
CA ARG A 79 -0.22 -12.95 -2.67
C ARG A 79 -0.46 -11.68 -3.48
N ASP A 80 -1.72 -11.36 -3.77
CA ASP A 80 -2.12 -10.05 -4.31
C ASP A 80 -1.90 -8.94 -3.26
N ILE A 81 -1.49 -7.75 -3.72
CA ILE A 81 -1.34 -6.53 -2.90
C ILE A 81 -2.45 -5.56 -3.28
N THR A 82 -3.23 -5.12 -2.28
CA THR A 82 -4.26 -4.08 -2.42
C THR A 82 -3.88 -2.88 -1.57
N PHE A 83 -3.68 -1.73 -2.21
CA PHE A 83 -3.42 -0.49 -1.48
C PHE A 83 -4.71 0.09 -0.88
N PRO A 84 -4.63 0.71 0.31
CA PRO A 84 -5.67 1.61 0.81
C PRO A 84 -5.65 2.94 0.02
N ARG A 85 -6.58 3.84 0.33
CA ARG A 85 -6.49 5.23 -0.15
C ARG A 85 -5.33 5.92 0.53
N ILE A 86 -4.46 6.55 -0.25
CA ILE A 86 -3.37 7.41 0.24
C ILE A 86 -3.69 8.86 -0.11
N TYR A 87 -3.86 9.69 0.93
CA TYR A 87 -4.35 11.07 0.85
C TYR A 87 -3.21 12.07 0.68
N LEU A 88 -3.46 13.15 -0.04
CA LEU A 88 -2.53 14.25 -0.22
C LEU A 88 -2.21 14.90 1.13
N MET A 89 -0.92 15.04 1.42
CA MET A 89 -0.39 15.64 2.64
C MET A 89 -0.26 17.16 2.47
N ASP A 90 -0.52 17.92 3.54
CA ASP A 90 -0.27 19.38 3.57
C ASP A 90 1.22 19.71 3.36
N SER A 91 2.12 18.81 3.80
CA SER A 91 3.57 18.92 3.62
C SER A 91 4.04 18.27 2.32
N ARG A 92 4.60 19.06 1.41
CA ARG A 92 5.26 18.57 0.19
C ARG A 92 6.62 17.92 0.48
N ALA A 93 6.85 16.73 -0.06
CA ALA A 93 8.15 16.06 -0.03
C ALA A 93 9.03 16.63 -1.15
N ASN A 94 10.18 17.23 -0.79
CA ASN A 94 11.17 17.73 -1.76
C ASN A 94 10.58 18.64 -2.87
N GLY A 95 9.58 19.46 -2.51
CA GLY A 95 8.88 20.38 -3.42
C GLY A 95 7.76 19.75 -4.26
N LYS A 96 7.54 18.44 -4.17
CA LYS A 96 6.52 17.66 -4.89
C LYS A 96 5.35 17.27 -3.98
N ASP A 97 4.20 16.94 -4.58
CA ASP A 97 3.04 16.45 -3.83
C ASP A 97 3.37 15.11 -3.14
N ALA A 98 3.00 14.95 -1.87
CA ALA A 98 3.25 13.73 -1.10
C ALA A 98 1.93 13.13 -0.61
N PHE A 99 1.86 11.81 -0.51
CA PHE A 99 0.64 11.09 -0.16
C PHE A 99 0.89 10.05 0.93
N SER A 100 -0.04 9.93 1.87
CA SER A 100 0.00 8.95 2.97
C SER A 100 -1.39 8.37 3.25
N GLU A 101 -1.42 7.10 3.60
CA GLU A 101 -2.51 6.48 4.36
C GLU A 101 -2.72 7.24 5.69
N ASP A 102 -3.95 7.24 6.22
CA ASP A 102 -4.23 7.83 7.54
C ASP A 102 -3.62 6.98 8.67
N ALA A 103 -3.04 7.64 9.66
CA ALA A 103 -2.58 6.98 10.87
C ALA A 103 -3.77 6.42 11.68
N VAL A 104 -3.99 5.10 11.61
CA VAL A 104 -4.87 4.39 12.54
C VAL A 104 -4.26 4.51 13.94
N ALA A 105 -5.03 5.03 14.90
CA ALA A 105 -4.57 5.17 16.28
C ALA A 105 -4.12 3.80 16.84
N ASP A 106 -3.01 3.81 17.57
CA ASP A 106 -2.37 2.65 18.20
C ASP A 106 -1.93 1.52 17.22
N SER A 107 -1.80 1.81 15.93
CA SER A 107 -1.24 0.88 14.93
C SER A 107 0.29 0.93 14.87
N GLU A 108 0.95 -0.20 15.15
CA GLU A 108 2.39 -0.40 14.87
C GLU A 108 2.68 -0.72 13.39
N ILE A 109 1.65 -0.94 12.55
CA ILE A 109 1.83 -1.26 11.13
C ILE A 109 2.29 -0.01 10.38
N PRO A 110 3.38 -0.07 9.57
CA PRO A 110 3.81 1.07 8.75
C PRO A 110 2.73 1.49 7.75
N LEU A 111 2.62 2.79 7.52
CA LEU A 111 1.64 3.38 6.60
C LEU A 111 2.07 3.26 5.14
N SER A 112 1.10 3.09 4.24
CA SER A 112 1.32 3.14 2.80
C SER A 112 1.51 4.59 2.35
N THR A 113 2.56 4.86 1.56
CA THR A 113 2.94 6.24 1.16
C THR A 113 3.37 6.34 -0.29
N ALA A 114 3.28 7.54 -0.88
CA ALA A 114 3.90 7.88 -2.16
C ALA A 114 4.52 9.28 -2.12
N SER A 115 5.82 9.40 -2.41
CA SER A 115 6.58 10.64 -2.27
C SER A 115 7.77 10.74 -3.23
N TRP A 116 8.36 11.93 -3.35
CA TRP A 116 9.59 12.18 -4.12
C TRP A 116 10.81 12.15 -3.19
N THR A 117 11.74 11.24 -3.45
CA THR A 117 12.93 11.00 -2.62
C THR A 117 14.01 12.05 -2.84
N GLU A 118 14.94 12.16 -1.88
CA GLU A 118 16.16 12.97 -2.04
C GLU A 118 17.07 12.44 -3.17
N SER A 119 16.96 11.15 -3.51
CA SER A 119 17.65 10.53 -4.65
C SER A 119 17.05 10.87 -6.02
N GLY A 120 16.01 11.71 -6.08
CA GLY A 120 15.38 12.13 -7.33
C GLY A 120 14.48 11.07 -7.97
N GLU A 121 13.77 10.29 -7.15
CA GLU A 121 12.82 9.27 -7.62
C GLU A 121 11.45 9.42 -7.00
N TRP A 122 10.39 9.06 -7.75
CA TRP A 122 9.11 8.74 -7.13
C TRP A 122 9.21 7.37 -6.48
N GLU A 123 8.82 7.28 -5.22
CA GLU A 123 8.75 6.06 -4.44
C GLU A 123 7.31 5.84 -3.94
N LEU A 124 6.80 4.64 -4.13
CA LEU A 124 5.51 4.14 -3.61
C LEU A 124 5.81 2.96 -2.69
N VAL A 125 5.41 3.05 -1.43
CA VAL A 125 5.63 2.03 -0.41
C VAL A 125 4.28 1.46 0.05
N HIS A 126 4.12 0.14 -0.03
CA HIS A 126 3.04 -0.58 0.65
C HIS A 126 3.51 -0.92 2.07
N GLY A 127 3.02 -0.16 3.05
CA GLY A 127 3.49 -0.20 4.43
C GLY A 127 3.45 -1.60 5.08
N PRO A 128 2.32 -2.34 5.02
CA PRO A 128 2.19 -3.66 5.66
C PRO A 128 3.13 -4.76 5.14
N THR A 129 3.81 -4.57 4.01
CA THR A 129 4.77 -5.55 3.45
C THR A 129 6.13 -4.95 3.12
N ALA A 130 6.36 -3.67 3.42
CA ALA A 130 7.51 -2.89 2.94
C ALA A 130 7.82 -3.09 1.44
N ALA A 131 6.77 -3.25 0.61
CA ALA A 131 6.94 -3.48 -0.82
C ALA A 131 7.03 -2.14 -1.56
N ILE A 132 8.05 -1.99 -2.40
CA ILE A 132 8.46 -0.68 -2.95
C ILE A 132 8.39 -0.70 -4.47
N TRP A 133 7.83 0.36 -5.06
CA TRP A 133 7.95 0.66 -6.49
C TRP A 133 8.63 2.01 -6.66
N LYS A 134 9.69 2.09 -7.48
CA LYS A 134 10.43 3.34 -7.73
C LYS A 134 10.46 3.75 -9.19
N ARG A 135 10.72 5.03 -9.45
CA ARG A 135 11.28 5.55 -10.71
C ARG A 135 11.76 7.00 -10.62
N GLY A 136 13.03 7.22 -10.96
CA GLY A 136 13.56 8.52 -11.40
C GLY A 136 12.91 9.04 -12.69
N LEU A 137 11.84 9.83 -12.54
CA LEU A 137 11.25 10.66 -13.61
C LEU A 137 10.62 11.89 -12.96
N ASP A 138 11.26 13.05 -13.16
CA ASP A 138 10.82 14.32 -12.57
C ASP A 138 9.49 14.81 -13.21
N VAL A 139 8.44 14.78 -12.39
CA VAL A 139 7.08 15.30 -12.64
C VAL A 139 6.47 15.67 -11.28
N ASP A 140 5.35 16.38 -11.26
CA ASP A 140 4.85 17.02 -10.01
C ASP A 140 4.15 16.08 -9.02
N SER A 141 3.68 14.92 -9.50
CA SER A 141 2.78 14.00 -8.78
C SER A 141 2.89 12.58 -9.39
N PRO A 142 2.80 11.49 -8.61
CA PRO A 142 3.25 10.16 -9.03
C PRO A 142 2.37 9.47 -10.07
N GLU A 143 1.09 9.86 -10.23
CA GLU A 143 0.19 9.30 -11.25
C GLU A 143 0.65 9.56 -12.68
N LYS A 144 1.52 10.56 -12.88
CA LYS A 144 2.18 10.88 -14.14
C LYS A 144 3.32 9.89 -14.47
N VAL A 145 3.68 8.97 -13.56
CA VAL A 145 4.82 8.05 -13.69
C VAL A 145 4.38 6.58 -13.63
N LYS A 146 4.80 5.80 -14.63
CA LYS A 146 4.77 4.33 -14.53
C LYS A 146 5.96 3.86 -13.69
N LEU A 147 5.74 3.72 -12.37
CA LEU A 147 6.69 3.14 -11.41
C LEU A 147 6.95 1.66 -11.75
N ARG A 148 8.03 1.09 -11.20
CA ARG A 148 8.39 -0.33 -11.39
C ARG A 148 8.74 -0.99 -10.05
N PRO A 149 8.50 -2.30 -9.87
CA PRO A 149 8.97 -3.04 -8.71
C PRO A 149 10.44 -2.75 -8.41
N PHE A 150 10.74 -2.35 -7.19
CA PHE A 150 12.11 -2.17 -6.71
C PHE A 150 12.62 -3.49 -6.15
N SER A 151 13.73 -3.98 -6.69
CA SER A 151 14.46 -5.12 -6.15
C SER A 151 15.73 -4.59 -5.49
N PRO A 152 15.91 -4.77 -4.16
CA PRO A 152 17.16 -4.42 -3.49
C PRO A 152 18.34 -5.18 -4.09
N LYS A 153 19.50 -4.54 -4.18
CA LYS A 153 20.76 -5.27 -4.42
C LYS A 153 21.16 -5.95 -3.11
N HIS A 154 21.08 -7.28 -3.09
CA HIS A 154 21.57 -8.09 -1.98
C HIS A 154 23.04 -8.45 -2.19
N PHE A 155 23.84 -8.29 -1.15
CA PHE A 155 25.25 -8.70 -1.10
C PHE A 155 25.38 -9.95 -0.22
N LEU A 156 26.39 -10.78 -0.50
CA LEU A 156 26.70 -11.99 0.25
C LEU A 156 28.20 -12.02 0.52
N GLU A 157 28.56 -12.22 1.79
CA GLU A 157 29.94 -12.42 2.24
C GLU A 157 30.09 -13.86 2.73
N THR A 158 31.21 -14.51 2.40
CA THR A 158 31.44 -15.93 2.69
C THR A 158 32.89 -16.19 3.09
N SER A 159 33.12 -16.72 4.30
CA SER A 159 34.41 -17.24 4.74
C SER A 159 34.47 -18.76 4.48
N LEU A 160 35.20 -19.14 3.43
CA LEU A 160 35.35 -20.53 2.98
C LEU A 160 36.83 -20.93 2.88
N GLU A 161 37.24 -21.92 3.66
CA GLU A 161 38.60 -22.45 3.71
C GLU A 161 38.65 -23.84 3.06
N GLY A 162 39.57 -24.06 2.12
CA GLY A 162 39.82 -25.36 1.48
C GLY A 162 39.83 -25.33 -0.04
N GLU A 163 40.03 -26.51 -0.63
CA GLU A 163 39.83 -26.79 -2.05
C GLU A 163 38.35 -27.17 -2.31
N ASP A 164 37.90 -27.17 -3.57
CA ASP A 164 36.54 -27.57 -4.00
C ASP A 164 35.34 -26.89 -3.29
N ASN A 165 35.45 -25.58 -3.09
CA ASN A 165 34.38 -24.72 -2.52
C ASN A 165 33.19 -24.48 -3.48
N ASP A 166 32.38 -25.52 -3.72
CA ASP A 166 31.13 -25.49 -4.50
C ASP A 166 30.03 -24.61 -3.83
N LEU A 167 29.99 -23.31 -4.16
CA LEU A 167 28.92 -22.38 -3.72
C LEU A 167 27.57 -22.64 -4.43
N ARG A 168 26.89 -23.73 -4.06
CA ARG A 168 25.62 -24.12 -4.67
C ARG A 168 24.43 -23.30 -4.13
N PHE A 169 24.00 -22.32 -4.92
CA PHE A 169 22.72 -21.62 -4.73
C PHE A 169 21.55 -22.55 -5.07
N GLU A 170 20.70 -22.88 -4.10
CA GLU A 170 19.45 -23.60 -4.33
C GLU A 170 18.23 -22.72 -3.97
N VAL A 171 17.38 -22.46 -4.97
CA VAL A 171 16.18 -21.63 -4.83
C VAL A 171 15.03 -22.49 -4.31
N VAL A 172 14.77 -22.40 -3.01
CA VAL A 172 13.58 -22.96 -2.37
C VAL A 172 12.36 -22.10 -2.73
N ASP A 173 11.25 -22.75 -3.12
CA ASP A 173 9.97 -22.15 -3.51
C ASP A 173 10.02 -20.99 -4.53
N GLN A 174 10.24 -21.35 -5.81
CA GLN A 174 9.77 -20.54 -6.95
C GLN A 174 9.05 -21.40 -7.98
N GLY A 175 7.84 -20.97 -8.34
CA GLY A 175 7.08 -21.52 -9.46
C GLY A 175 7.74 -21.23 -10.82
N GLU A 176 7.28 -21.92 -11.86
CA GLU A 176 7.87 -21.77 -13.20
C GLU A 176 7.71 -20.33 -13.74
N GLY A 177 8.81 -19.76 -14.24
CA GLY A 177 8.85 -18.45 -14.88
C GLY A 177 9.56 -17.33 -14.11
N SER A 178 9.93 -17.54 -12.84
CA SER A 178 10.71 -16.56 -12.07
C SER A 178 12.15 -16.43 -12.62
N SER A 179 12.54 -15.22 -13.04
CA SER A 179 13.91 -14.89 -13.42
C SER A 179 14.58 -14.01 -12.36
N PHE A 180 15.84 -14.31 -12.05
CA PHE A 180 16.70 -13.51 -11.18
C PHE A 180 18.05 -13.27 -11.86
N SER A 181 18.71 -12.17 -11.54
CA SER A 181 20.03 -11.81 -12.08
C SER A 181 21.07 -11.73 -10.97
N VAL A 182 22.09 -12.57 -11.01
CA VAL A 182 23.27 -12.47 -10.14
C VAL A 182 24.31 -11.61 -10.84
N GLU A 183 24.50 -10.36 -10.41
CA GLU A 183 25.58 -9.48 -10.88
C GLU A 183 26.85 -9.78 -10.07
N TYR A 184 27.65 -10.75 -10.50
CA TYR A 184 28.99 -10.95 -9.94
C TYR A 184 29.93 -9.88 -10.50
N ARG A 185 30.46 -9.00 -9.64
CA ARG A 185 31.61 -8.16 -9.95
C ARG A 185 32.88 -8.86 -9.44
N PRO A 186 33.86 -9.18 -10.30
CA PRO A 186 35.21 -9.45 -9.82
C PRO A 186 35.78 -8.16 -9.20
N LEU A 187 36.62 -8.30 -8.17
CA LEU A 187 37.19 -7.14 -7.44
C LEU A 187 38.08 -6.25 -8.33
N VAL A 188 38.62 -6.79 -9.43
CA VAL A 188 39.28 -6.05 -10.52
C VAL A 188 38.96 -6.74 -11.86
N GLU A 189 38.91 -6.01 -12.97
CA GLU A 189 38.83 -6.62 -14.30
C GLU A 189 40.02 -7.57 -14.54
N GLY A 190 39.75 -8.79 -15.03
CA GLY A 190 40.76 -9.77 -15.41
C GLY A 190 40.95 -10.96 -14.45
N PHE A 191 40.34 -10.97 -13.27
CA PHE A 191 40.34 -12.17 -12.41
C PHE A 191 39.44 -13.27 -12.97
N LEU A 192 40.06 -14.26 -13.62
CA LEU A 192 39.39 -15.45 -14.17
C LEU A 192 39.14 -16.52 -13.10
N THR A 193 38.38 -16.16 -12.08
CA THR A 193 37.60 -17.15 -11.31
C THR A 193 36.63 -17.81 -12.28
N LYS A 194 36.77 -19.10 -12.58
CA LYS A 194 36.00 -19.73 -13.64
C LYS A 194 34.54 -19.91 -13.20
N CYS A 195 33.69 -19.02 -13.67
CA CYS A 195 32.26 -19.05 -13.40
C CYS A 195 31.51 -19.84 -14.48
N THR A 196 30.80 -20.90 -14.10
CA THR A 196 30.01 -21.75 -15.01
C THR A 196 28.56 -21.81 -14.53
N LEU A 197 27.64 -21.29 -15.35
CA LEU A 197 26.20 -21.40 -15.09
C LEU A 197 25.67 -22.72 -15.66
N ASN A 198 25.08 -23.57 -14.83
CA ASN A 198 24.47 -24.84 -15.24
C ASN A 198 23.04 -24.94 -14.70
N GLY A 199 22.05 -24.75 -15.58
CA GLY A 199 20.64 -24.72 -15.21
C GLY A 199 20.32 -23.61 -14.21
N ARG A 200 19.96 -23.99 -12.97
CA ARG A 200 19.68 -23.05 -11.86
C ARG A 200 20.87 -22.78 -10.95
N SER A 201 22.03 -23.41 -11.18
CA SER A 201 23.20 -23.32 -10.29
C SER A 201 24.36 -22.57 -10.93
N LEU A 202 25.02 -21.73 -10.12
CA LEU A 202 26.25 -21.02 -10.45
C LEU A 202 27.42 -21.76 -9.79
N ILE A 203 28.43 -22.15 -10.56
CA ILE A 203 29.64 -22.83 -10.07
C ILE A 203 30.82 -21.87 -10.23
N VAL A 204 31.65 -21.71 -9.20
CA VAL A 204 32.70 -20.68 -9.11
C VAL A 204 34.02 -21.34 -8.70
N THR A 205 34.94 -21.55 -9.66
CA THR A 205 36.22 -22.21 -9.40
C THR A 205 37.35 -21.20 -9.17
N PRO A 206 38.16 -21.33 -8.10
CA PRO A 206 39.39 -20.55 -7.88
C PRO A 206 40.41 -20.70 -9.02
N ALA A 207 41.46 -19.86 -9.01
CA ALA A 207 42.50 -19.85 -10.04
C ALA A 207 43.89 -20.21 -9.47
N ASP A 208 44.53 -21.21 -10.06
CA ASP A 208 45.78 -21.86 -9.60
C ASP A 208 47.01 -20.94 -9.49
N LYS A 209 46.95 -19.74 -10.08
CA LYS A 209 48.06 -18.76 -10.14
C LYS A 209 47.79 -17.43 -9.41
N ALA A 210 46.74 -17.39 -8.59
CA ALA A 210 46.32 -16.18 -7.89
C ALA A 210 47.25 -15.76 -6.73
N ILE A 211 48.01 -16.70 -6.15
CA ILE A 211 49.08 -16.43 -5.18
C ILE A 211 50.43 -16.78 -5.83
N MET A 212 51.46 -16.00 -5.52
CA MET A 212 52.85 -16.24 -5.89
C MET A 212 53.71 -16.32 -4.63
N ILE A 213 54.28 -17.51 -4.38
CA ILE A 213 55.23 -17.74 -3.29
C ILE A 213 56.63 -17.47 -3.82
N VAL A 214 57.34 -16.54 -3.19
CA VAL A 214 58.73 -16.20 -3.52
C VAL A 214 59.65 -16.83 -2.47
N SER A 215 60.68 -17.53 -2.94
CA SER A 215 61.61 -18.31 -2.13
C SER A 215 63.06 -18.09 -2.60
N GLY A 216 64.03 -18.60 -1.83
CA GLY A 216 65.46 -18.39 -2.06
C GLY A 216 66.11 -17.44 -1.05
N THR A 217 67.44 -17.47 -0.94
CA THR A 217 68.21 -16.69 0.06
C THR A 217 68.43 -15.25 -0.42
N LEU A 218 67.37 -14.44 -0.40
CA LEU A 218 67.41 -13.04 -0.79
C LEU A 218 68.01 -12.18 0.33
N SER A 219 68.89 -11.24 0.00
CA SER A 219 69.52 -10.34 0.98
C SER A 219 70.04 -9.05 0.34
N ASN A 220 70.49 -8.09 1.15
CA ASN A 220 71.30 -6.94 0.71
C ASN A 220 72.78 -7.05 1.12
N GLY A 221 73.27 -8.27 1.38
CA GLY A 221 74.60 -8.53 1.95
C GLY A 221 74.70 -8.38 3.47
N GLU A 222 73.87 -7.54 4.10
CA GLU A 222 73.82 -7.36 5.57
C GLU A 222 72.62 -8.07 6.22
N ASN A 223 71.46 -8.03 5.56
CA ASN A 223 70.18 -8.54 6.07
C ASN A 223 69.57 -9.52 5.08
N VAL A 224 69.01 -10.63 5.58
CA VAL A 224 68.25 -11.61 4.78
C VAL A 224 66.79 -11.21 4.76
N PHE A 225 66.18 -11.21 3.57
CA PHE A 225 64.77 -10.86 3.36
C PHE A 225 63.92 -12.13 3.23
N THR A 226 62.85 -12.19 4.03
CA THR A 226 61.77 -13.18 3.86
C THR A 226 60.61 -12.50 3.14
N VAL A 227 60.30 -12.94 1.93
CA VAL A 227 59.18 -12.39 1.14
C VAL A 227 57.89 -13.10 1.58
N PRO A 228 56.83 -12.39 1.98
CA PRO A 228 55.52 -12.99 2.25
C PRO A 228 54.87 -13.50 0.95
N PRO A 229 53.84 -14.37 1.01
CA PRO A 229 53.03 -14.70 -0.15
C PRO A 229 52.50 -13.42 -0.83
N LEU A 230 52.64 -13.33 -2.15
CA LEU A 230 52.22 -12.16 -2.93
C LEU A 230 50.96 -12.49 -3.71
N PHE A 231 49.92 -11.69 -3.54
CA PHE A 231 48.62 -11.87 -4.17
C PHE A 231 48.61 -11.19 -5.52
N GLN A 232 48.09 -11.85 -6.56
CA GLN A 232 47.80 -11.17 -7.82
C GLN A 232 46.79 -10.04 -7.52
N THR A 233 47.03 -8.83 -8.02
CA THR A 233 46.16 -7.67 -7.79
C THR A 233 45.63 -7.02 -9.07
N THR A 234 46.38 -7.06 -10.17
CA THR A 234 45.97 -6.43 -11.43
C THR A 234 46.77 -7.00 -12.63
N LEU A 235 46.41 -6.60 -13.85
CA LEU A 235 47.21 -6.83 -15.05
C LEU A 235 47.96 -5.55 -15.43
N ILE A 236 49.29 -5.61 -15.51
CA ILE A 236 50.14 -4.53 -16.02
C ILE A 236 50.66 -4.97 -17.40
N ASN A 237 50.36 -4.18 -18.44
CA ASN A 237 50.72 -4.48 -19.83
C ASN A 237 50.32 -5.91 -20.28
N GLY A 238 49.19 -6.41 -19.77
CA GLY A 238 48.67 -7.75 -20.07
C GLY A 238 49.24 -8.90 -19.23
N ARG A 239 50.13 -8.64 -18.25
CA ARG A 239 50.72 -9.66 -17.37
C ARG A 239 50.37 -9.44 -15.89
N PRO A 240 50.24 -10.50 -15.08
CA PRO A 240 49.81 -10.38 -13.69
C PRO A 240 50.85 -9.68 -12.81
N SER A 241 50.40 -8.65 -12.09
CA SER A 241 51.14 -8.00 -11.02
C SER A 241 50.75 -8.62 -9.68
N TYR A 242 51.73 -8.87 -8.83
CA TYR A 242 51.57 -9.46 -7.50
C TYR A 242 52.08 -8.51 -6.40
N THR A 243 51.45 -8.48 -5.22
CA THR A 243 51.94 -7.71 -4.05
C THR A 243 51.40 -8.27 -2.73
N ASN A 244 51.99 -7.90 -1.59
CA ASN A 244 51.51 -8.22 -0.24
C ASN A 244 50.33 -7.33 0.22
N SER A 245 49.84 -6.42 -0.63
CA SER A 245 48.63 -5.59 -0.50
C SER A 245 48.59 -4.56 0.64
N PHE A 246 48.88 -4.93 1.90
CA PHE A 246 48.73 -4.05 3.07
C PHE A 246 49.83 -4.22 4.13
N GLY A 247 51.07 -3.90 3.79
CA GLY A 247 52.15 -3.83 4.79
C GLY A 247 53.36 -3.05 4.33
N THR A 248 54.07 -2.46 5.29
CA THR A 248 55.50 -2.13 5.15
C THR A 248 56.31 -3.31 5.68
N PRO A 249 57.30 -3.84 4.91
CA PRO A 249 57.72 -3.43 3.57
C PRO A 249 56.69 -3.75 2.46
N ASP A 250 56.63 -2.90 1.43
CA ASP A 250 55.95 -3.20 0.16
C ASP A 250 56.78 -4.23 -0.62
N TYR A 251 56.20 -5.39 -0.89
CA TYR A 251 56.75 -6.42 -1.77
C TYR A 251 55.91 -6.49 -3.03
N ARG A 252 56.56 -6.49 -4.20
CA ARG A 252 55.85 -6.43 -5.48
C ARG A 252 56.56 -7.19 -6.59
N ILE A 253 55.81 -7.95 -7.38
CA ILE A 253 56.24 -8.44 -8.70
C ILE A 253 55.41 -7.74 -9.77
N SER A 254 56.06 -7.14 -10.78
CA SER A 254 55.36 -6.48 -11.88
C SER A 254 56.17 -6.50 -13.19
N TRP A 255 55.48 -6.34 -14.32
CA TRP A 255 56.07 -6.35 -15.67
C TRP A 255 56.09 -4.95 -16.26
N HIS A 256 57.28 -4.42 -16.54
CA HIS A 256 57.50 -3.09 -17.12
C HIS A 256 58.56 -3.16 -18.22
N ASP A 257 58.33 -2.46 -19.33
CA ASP A 257 59.32 -2.20 -20.39
C ASP A 257 60.13 -3.43 -20.87
N GLY A 258 59.46 -4.58 -21.00
CA GLY A 258 60.09 -5.84 -21.45
C GLY A 258 60.82 -6.63 -20.36
N THR A 259 60.61 -6.28 -19.08
CA THR A 259 61.33 -6.85 -17.93
C THR A 259 60.38 -7.14 -16.76
N TRP A 260 60.53 -8.31 -16.13
CA TRP A 260 59.93 -8.62 -14.83
C TRP A 260 60.76 -8.01 -13.72
N TYR A 261 60.12 -7.36 -12.75
CA TYR A 261 60.74 -6.80 -11.56
C TYR A 261 60.19 -7.47 -10.31
N LEU A 262 61.06 -7.82 -9.36
CA LEU A 262 60.72 -8.14 -7.98
C LEU A 262 61.32 -7.03 -7.10
N HIS A 263 60.47 -6.19 -6.52
CA HIS A 263 60.86 -5.14 -5.59
C HIS A 263 60.69 -5.61 -4.14
N ILE A 264 61.70 -5.36 -3.30
CA ILE A 264 61.64 -5.53 -1.84
C ILE A 264 61.79 -4.16 -1.19
N MET A 265 60.73 -3.70 -0.52
CA MET A 265 60.52 -2.32 -0.04
C MET A 265 60.64 -1.28 -1.15
N ALA A 266 59.52 -0.82 -1.70
CA ALA A 266 59.51 0.25 -2.69
C ALA A 266 60.33 1.48 -2.24
N GLY A 267 61.29 1.91 -3.06
CA GLY A 267 62.23 2.99 -2.75
C GLY A 267 63.56 2.58 -2.10
N SER A 268 63.75 1.30 -1.74
CA SER A 268 64.99 0.80 -1.10
C SER A 268 66.22 0.73 -2.03
N GLY A 269 66.00 0.60 -3.33
CA GLY A 269 67.03 0.24 -4.31
C GLY A 269 67.33 -1.26 -4.40
N TYR A 270 66.66 -2.12 -3.62
CA TYR A 270 66.80 -3.57 -3.68
C TYR A 270 65.74 -4.19 -4.59
N PHE A 271 66.14 -4.62 -5.79
CA PHE A 271 65.26 -5.33 -6.71
C PHE A 271 66.01 -6.35 -7.57
N TRP A 272 65.27 -7.37 -7.99
CA TRP A 272 65.70 -8.39 -8.94
C TRP A 272 64.95 -8.18 -10.26
N ILE A 273 65.62 -8.51 -11.37
CA ILE A 273 65.05 -8.40 -12.71
C ILE A 273 65.15 -9.72 -13.48
N SER A 274 64.18 -9.98 -14.35
CA SER A 274 64.29 -10.99 -15.41
C SER A 274 63.89 -10.36 -16.75
N TYR A 275 64.75 -10.53 -17.76
CA TYR A 275 64.48 -10.11 -19.14
C TYR A 275 63.71 -11.17 -19.94
N ASP A 276 63.33 -12.28 -19.31
CA ASP A 276 62.60 -13.35 -20.00
C ASP A 276 61.15 -12.92 -20.25
N ASP A 277 60.70 -13.03 -21.51
CA ASP A 277 59.36 -12.63 -21.95
C ASP A 277 58.26 -13.63 -21.53
N ALA A 278 58.38 -14.18 -20.32
CA ALA A 278 57.50 -15.16 -19.74
C ALA A 278 56.16 -14.54 -19.31
N VAL A 279 55.05 -15.24 -19.60
CA VAL A 279 53.68 -14.76 -19.33
C VAL A 279 53.41 -14.53 -17.83
N THR A 280 54.06 -15.31 -16.96
CA THR A 280 53.95 -15.25 -15.50
C THR A 280 55.37 -15.43 -14.90
N PRO A 281 55.67 -14.87 -13.71
CA PRO A 281 57.05 -14.80 -13.18
C PRO A 281 57.64 -16.16 -12.78
N ASP A 282 56.79 -17.17 -12.52
CA ASP A 282 57.17 -18.57 -12.32
C ASP A 282 57.66 -19.29 -13.60
N LEU A 283 57.46 -18.67 -14.77
CA LEU A 283 57.95 -19.16 -16.06
C LEU A 283 59.18 -18.39 -16.56
N ALA A 284 59.67 -17.39 -15.80
CA ALA A 284 60.93 -16.70 -16.09
C ALA A 284 62.11 -17.54 -15.56
N SER A 285 63.08 -17.81 -16.43
CA SER A 285 64.16 -18.79 -16.23
C SER A 285 65.42 -18.21 -15.59
N ILE A 286 65.70 -16.93 -15.81
CA ILE A 286 66.88 -16.23 -15.27
C ILE A 286 66.45 -14.96 -14.53
N TRP A 287 66.70 -14.91 -13.23
CA TRP A 287 66.53 -13.72 -12.40
C TRP A 287 67.89 -13.22 -11.88
N MET A 288 68.16 -11.93 -12.06
CA MET A 288 69.41 -11.27 -11.68
C MET A 288 69.17 -10.25 -10.57
N PRO A 289 69.96 -10.23 -9.48
CA PRO A 289 69.94 -9.14 -8.51
C PRO A 289 70.49 -7.85 -9.13
N THR A 290 70.05 -6.69 -8.62
CA THR A 290 70.56 -5.37 -9.02
C THR A 290 70.95 -4.52 -7.79
N GLY A 291 71.83 -3.54 -8.00
CA GLY A 291 72.30 -2.66 -6.93
C GLY A 291 73.08 -3.42 -5.86
N LEU A 292 72.51 -3.48 -4.64
CA LEU A 292 73.07 -4.21 -3.50
C LEU A 292 72.33 -5.53 -3.21
N ALA A 293 71.38 -5.95 -4.06
CA ALA A 293 70.68 -7.22 -3.89
C ALA A 293 71.64 -8.41 -4.06
N VAL A 294 71.39 -9.50 -3.32
CA VAL A 294 72.16 -10.74 -3.35
C VAL A 294 71.21 -11.93 -3.23
N GLY A 295 71.52 -13.02 -3.94
CA GLY A 295 70.68 -14.21 -4.06
C GLY A 295 69.84 -14.23 -5.34
N ILE A 296 69.23 -15.38 -5.63
CA ILE A 296 68.36 -15.60 -6.79
C ILE A 296 66.98 -16.03 -6.28
N PRO A 297 65.89 -15.36 -6.66
CA PRO A 297 64.53 -15.74 -6.27
C PRO A 297 64.02 -16.92 -7.08
N THR A 298 63.25 -17.79 -6.42
CA THR A 298 62.48 -18.87 -7.03
C THR A 298 60.99 -18.67 -6.76
N PHE A 299 60.16 -18.84 -7.78
CA PHE A 299 58.74 -18.48 -7.77
C PHE A 299 57.88 -19.74 -7.95
N SER A 300 56.89 -19.92 -7.09
CA SER A 300 55.88 -20.97 -7.22
C SER A 300 54.48 -20.35 -7.21
N PRO A 301 53.63 -20.64 -8.20
CA PRO A 301 52.22 -20.30 -8.10
C PRO A 301 51.53 -21.13 -7.01
N ALA A 302 50.44 -20.60 -6.47
CA ALA A 302 49.53 -21.30 -5.57
C ALA A 302 48.08 -20.80 -5.78
N PRO A 303 47.05 -21.63 -5.51
CA PRO A 303 45.66 -21.21 -5.58
C PRO A 303 45.29 -20.24 -4.46
N SER A 304 44.30 -19.38 -4.71
CA SER A 304 43.74 -18.46 -3.71
C SER A 304 42.75 -19.16 -2.76
N THR A 305 43.01 -19.12 -1.45
CA THR A 305 41.98 -19.38 -0.41
C THR A 305 41.12 -18.14 -0.17
N ALA A 306 39.87 -18.29 0.31
CA ALA A 306 38.93 -17.17 0.39
C ALA A 306 39.17 -16.20 1.56
N GLU A 307 39.95 -16.57 2.59
CA GLU A 307 40.37 -15.63 3.67
C GLU A 307 41.00 -14.35 3.09
N HIS A 308 41.79 -14.49 2.03
CA HIS A 308 42.48 -13.38 1.36
C HIS A 308 41.53 -12.39 0.66
N VAL A 309 40.25 -12.74 0.48
CA VAL A 309 39.22 -11.86 -0.09
C VAL A 309 38.63 -10.94 1.00
N ALA A 310 38.53 -11.42 2.24
CA ALA A 310 37.86 -10.70 3.33
C ALA A 310 38.65 -9.47 3.83
N GLY A 311 39.98 -9.51 3.77
CA GLY A 311 40.86 -8.43 4.27
C GLY A 311 40.80 -7.10 3.51
N LEU A 312 39.99 -7.01 2.45
CA LEU A 312 39.84 -5.83 1.58
C LEU A 312 38.59 -4.97 1.86
N ILE A 313 37.73 -5.37 2.80
CA ILE A 313 36.44 -4.71 3.06
C ILE A 313 36.45 -4.08 4.45
N SER A 314 36.43 -2.74 4.52
CA SER A 314 36.30 -1.97 5.76
C SER A 314 35.12 -0.99 5.72
N GLY A 315 33.93 -1.48 6.09
CA GLY A 315 32.74 -0.66 6.26
C GLY A 315 31.52 -1.49 6.65
N GLN A 316 30.73 -1.04 7.62
CA GLN A 316 29.45 -1.67 7.95
C GLN A 316 28.44 -1.43 6.83
N ILE A 317 27.74 -2.49 6.40
CA ILE A 317 26.50 -2.40 5.64
C ILE A 317 25.47 -3.31 6.30
N GLU A 318 24.45 -2.73 6.93
CA GLU A 318 23.33 -3.49 7.49
C GLU A 318 22.20 -3.69 6.47
N ALA A 319 22.00 -4.94 6.09
CA ALA A 319 20.69 -5.61 6.01
C ALA A 319 20.98 -7.06 5.61
N SER A 320 20.28 -8.05 6.20
CA SER A 320 20.52 -9.56 6.04
C SER A 320 18.90 -11.57 4.46
N ALA A 321 19.20 -12.17 3.25
CA ALA A 321 18.42 -12.97 2.33
C ALA A 321 18.75 -14.44 2.56
N VAL A 322 17.73 -15.28 2.73
CA VAL A 322 17.94 -16.72 2.91
C VAL A 322 18.27 -17.35 1.57
N VAL A 323 19.52 -17.84 1.45
CA VAL A 323 19.99 -18.67 0.35
C VAL A 323 20.40 -20.01 0.93
N THR A 324 19.74 -21.10 0.55
CA THR A 324 20.14 -22.43 1.01
C THR A 324 21.39 -22.86 0.24
N VAL A 325 22.55 -22.77 0.89
CA VAL A 325 23.80 -23.35 0.43
C VAL A 325 23.86 -24.79 0.94
N VAL A 326 23.71 -25.75 0.02
CA VAL A 326 23.77 -27.19 0.35
C VAL A 326 25.22 -27.65 0.24
N ASN A 327 25.80 -28.07 1.37
CA ASN A 327 27.14 -28.64 1.37
C ASN A 327 27.13 -30.03 0.71
N ARG A 328 28.09 -30.31 -0.16
CA ARG A 328 28.21 -31.57 -0.91
C ARG A 328 28.80 -32.65 0.01
N GLU A 329 28.34 -33.90 -0.10
CA GLU A 329 28.73 -34.98 0.82
C GLU A 329 30.25 -35.28 0.81
N ASP A 330 30.95 -34.95 -0.28
CA ASP A 330 32.40 -35.10 -0.43
C ASP A 330 33.22 -33.83 -0.10
N ASN A 331 32.61 -32.73 0.33
CA ASN A 331 33.34 -31.47 0.56
C ASN A 331 34.26 -31.55 1.81
N HIS A 332 35.55 -31.28 1.63
CA HIS A 332 36.56 -31.26 2.69
C HIS A 332 36.84 -29.86 3.28
N GLY A 333 36.25 -28.80 2.70
CA GLY A 333 36.37 -27.44 3.19
C GLY A 333 35.72 -27.20 4.56
N LYS A 334 36.15 -26.12 5.22
CA LYS A 334 35.59 -25.63 6.48
C LYS A 334 35.12 -24.18 6.32
N GLY A 335 33.99 -23.87 6.94
CA GLY A 335 33.41 -22.53 6.90
C GLY A 335 31.99 -22.52 7.46
N TYR A 336 31.53 -21.33 7.84
CA TYR A 336 30.16 -21.07 8.28
C TYR A 336 29.70 -19.76 7.66
N ILE A 337 28.43 -19.68 7.24
CA ILE A 337 27.83 -18.42 6.78
C ILE A 337 27.43 -17.63 8.03
N THR A 338 28.13 -16.53 8.30
CA THR A 338 28.02 -15.77 9.56
C THR A 338 26.69 -15.03 9.73
N THR A 339 26.09 -14.55 8.64
CA THR A 339 24.81 -13.82 8.70
C THR A 339 24.04 -13.90 7.38
N MET A 340 22.75 -14.20 7.46
CA MET A 340 21.77 -13.90 6.40
C MET A 340 20.78 -12.88 6.95
N PRO A 341 20.36 -11.88 6.17
CA PRO A 341 18.78 -10.93 6.68
C PRO A 341 17.71 -11.90 7.27
N LYS A 342 16.79 -11.37 8.10
CA LYS A 342 15.56 -12.10 8.51
C LYS A 342 14.32 -11.64 7.73
N THR A 343 14.52 -10.67 6.84
CA THR A 343 13.50 -10.05 6.00
C THR A 343 13.39 -10.79 4.67
N SER A 344 12.17 -10.88 4.13
CA SER A 344 11.92 -11.54 2.85
C SER A 344 12.71 -10.88 1.72
N LEU A 345 13.43 -11.70 0.94
CA LEU A 345 13.79 -11.37 -0.44
C LEU A 345 12.57 -10.80 -1.17
N SER A 346 12.73 -9.75 -1.97
CA SER A 346 11.66 -9.22 -2.84
C SER A 346 11.34 -10.15 -4.05
N GLY A 347 11.73 -11.43 -3.95
CA GLY A 347 11.57 -12.47 -4.97
C GLY A 347 10.10 -12.81 -5.18
N GLY A 348 9.46 -12.05 -6.05
CA GLY A 348 8.02 -12.16 -6.34
C GLY A 348 7.27 -10.83 -6.33
N LEU A 349 7.92 -9.68 -6.05
CA LEU A 349 7.28 -8.38 -6.22
C LEU A 349 7.04 -8.12 -7.71
N THR A 350 5.78 -8.16 -8.14
CA THR A 350 5.39 -8.07 -9.55
C THR A 350 4.17 -7.18 -9.76
N GLY A 351 3.92 -6.82 -11.03
CA GLY A 351 2.89 -5.85 -11.42
C GLY A 351 3.42 -4.42 -11.52
N VAL A 352 2.72 -3.60 -12.31
CA VAL A 352 2.97 -2.16 -12.46
C VAL A 352 1.76 -1.43 -11.86
N PRO A 353 1.94 -0.49 -10.92
CA PRO A 353 0.83 0.18 -10.27
C PRO A 353 0.12 1.11 -11.27
N VAL A 354 -1.20 0.97 -11.32
CA VAL A 354 -2.10 1.90 -12.01
C VAL A 354 -2.56 2.91 -10.97
N ILE A 355 -1.90 4.06 -10.94
CA ILE A 355 -2.15 5.15 -10.00
C ILE A 355 -3.13 6.14 -10.65
N ARG A 356 -4.17 6.53 -9.92
CA ARG A 356 -5.16 7.53 -10.34
C ARG A 356 -5.39 8.55 -9.23
N ARG A 357 -5.12 9.82 -9.48
CA ARG A 357 -5.49 10.91 -8.59
C ARG A 357 -6.99 11.19 -8.65
N VAL A 358 -7.62 11.38 -7.50
CA VAL A 358 -9.02 11.73 -7.31
C VAL A 358 -9.10 13.00 -6.46
N THR A 359 -9.90 13.97 -6.90
CA THR A 359 -9.97 15.31 -6.30
C THR A 359 -11.43 15.65 -5.97
N PRO A 360 -12.00 15.13 -4.85
CA PRO A 360 -13.38 15.43 -4.46
C PRO A 360 -13.57 16.90 -4.04
N ALA A 361 -12.51 17.53 -3.51
CA ALA A 361 -12.52 18.93 -3.07
C ALA A 361 -13.01 19.92 -4.14
N THR A 362 -12.77 19.67 -5.43
CA THR A 362 -13.28 20.54 -6.52
C THR A 362 -14.82 20.51 -6.62
N GLU A 363 -15.47 19.40 -6.27
CA GLU A 363 -16.93 19.25 -6.30
C GLU A 363 -17.61 20.10 -5.19
N LEU A 364 -16.86 20.50 -4.16
CA LEU A 364 -17.34 21.35 -3.06
C LEU A 364 -17.69 22.78 -3.47
N SER A 365 -17.16 23.30 -4.58
CA SER A 365 -17.65 24.56 -5.17
C SER A 365 -17.70 25.77 -4.21
N GLY A 366 -16.81 25.83 -3.22
CA GLY A 366 -16.76 26.90 -2.19
C GLY A 366 -17.31 26.52 -0.80
N TRP A 367 -17.76 25.29 -0.60
CA TRP A 367 -18.03 24.72 0.73
C TRP A 367 -16.76 24.08 1.33
N SER A 368 -16.68 23.97 2.66
CA SER A 368 -15.52 23.37 3.37
C SER A 368 -15.65 21.88 3.64
N HIS A 369 -16.89 21.38 3.83
CA HIS A 369 -17.15 20.00 4.22
C HIS A 369 -18.31 19.39 3.42
N ALA A 370 -18.27 18.06 3.25
CA ALA A 370 -19.37 17.26 2.74
C ALA A 370 -19.78 16.20 3.77
N PHE A 371 -21.07 15.89 3.84
CA PHE A 371 -21.67 14.92 4.74
C PHE A 371 -22.64 14.02 3.99
N GLU A 372 -22.61 12.71 4.25
CA GLU A 372 -23.47 11.77 3.50
C GLU A 372 -24.93 11.84 3.94
N LEU A 373 -25.87 11.81 2.98
CA LEU A 373 -27.29 11.67 3.30
C LEU A 373 -27.61 10.23 3.72
N PRO A 374 -28.34 10.01 4.84
CA PRO A 374 -28.79 8.69 5.25
C PRO A 374 -29.62 7.99 4.14
N GLY A 375 -29.47 6.67 3.97
CA GLY A 375 -30.16 5.92 2.91
C GLY A 375 -31.69 5.86 3.05
N ASP A 376 -32.19 6.13 4.25
CA ASP A 376 -33.60 6.33 4.62
C ASP A 376 -34.10 7.76 4.38
N PHE A 377 -33.27 8.70 3.91
CA PHE A 377 -33.66 10.10 3.72
C PHE A 377 -34.82 10.30 2.72
N VAL A 378 -35.92 10.90 3.18
CA VAL A 378 -37.07 11.26 2.35
C VAL A 378 -37.13 12.76 2.05
N LYS A 379 -36.91 13.62 3.07
CA LYS A 379 -37.04 15.08 3.00
C LYS A 379 -36.36 15.78 4.19
N ALA A 380 -35.54 16.81 3.97
CA ALA A 380 -34.94 17.61 5.03
C ALA A 380 -35.94 18.61 5.65
N ARG A 381 -35.86 18.82 6.98
CA ARG A 381 -36.54 19.89 7.73
C ARG A 381 -35.57 20.99 8.14
N ALA A 382 -34.42 20.63 8.70
CA ALA A 382 -33.33 21.56 9.03
C ALA A 382 -31.97 20.87 9.05
N LEU A 383 -30.89 21.64 8.85
CA LEU A 383 -29.53 21.24 9.21
C LEU A 383 -29.14 21.98 10.48
N LEU A 384 -28.50 21.30 11.42
CA LEU A 384 -28.14 21.80 12.74
C LEU A 384 -26.61 21.73 12.92
N ALA A 385 -26.01 22.78 13.45
CA ALA A 385 -24.62 22.75 13.91
C ALA A 385 -24.50 22.02 15.27
N ALA A 386 -23.26 21.72 15.69
CA ALA A 386 -22.98 21.05 16.96
C ALA A 386 -23.46 21.81 18.23
N ASP A 387 -23.79 23.09 18.12
CA ASP A 387 -24.39 23.93 19.17
C ASP A 387 -25.93 23.97 19.13
N GLY A 388 -26.55 23.16 18.26
CA GLY A 388 -28.00 23.11 18.04
C GLY A 388 -28.57 24.23 17.17
N ARG A 389 -27.76 25.19 16.70
CA ARG A 389 -28.25 26.28 15.84
C ARG A 389 -28.56 25.79 14.43
N LYS A 390 -29.63 26.32 13.82
CA LYS A 390 -30.00 26.01 12.44
C LYS A 390 -29.01 26.65 11.46
N ILE A 391 -28.49 25.84 10.53
CA ILE A 391 -27.60 26.28 9.46
C ILE A 391 -28.48 26.68 8.26
N GLU A 392 -28.59 28.00 8.03
CA GLU A 392 -29.37 28.57 6.92
C GLU A 392 -28.77 28.29 5.53
N LYS A 393 -27.45 28.05 5.48
CA LYS A 393 -26.68 27.95 4.24
C LYS A 393 -26.01 26.58 4.14
N PHE A 394 -26.61 25.73 3.32
CA PHE A 394 -26.06 24.46 2.86
C PHE A 394 -26.46 24.22 1.40
N ALA A 395 -25.83 23.25 0.73
CA ALA A 395 -26.27 22.74 -0.56
C ALA A 395 -26.41 21.23 -0.53
N ILE A 396 -27.28 20.65 -1.36
CA ILE A 396 -27.28 19.20 -1.61
C ILE A 396 -26.78 18.98 -3.02
N ARG A 397 -25.71 18.19 -3.17
CA ARG A 397 -25.05 17.88 -4.45
C ARG A 397 -24.55 16.44 -4.44
N ARG A 398 -24.00 15.96 -5.56
CA ARG A 398 -23.18 14.75 -5.55
C ARG A 398 -21.71 15.11 -5.34
N VAL A 399 -21.03 14.30 -4.51
CA VAL A 399 -19.58 14.34 -4.27
C VAL A 399 -19.10 12.89 -4.20
N ALA A 400 -18.01 12.57 -4.90
CA ALA A 400 -17.47 11.20 -5.05
C ALA A 400 -18.55 10.15 -5.46
N GLY A 401 -19.55 10.58 -6.24
CA GLY A 401 -20.69 9.76 -6.67
C GLY A 401 -21.83 9.60 -5.65
N ARG A 402 -21.59 9.88 -4.36
CA ARG A 402 -22.60 9.85 -3.29
C ARG A 402 -23.40 11.15 -3.28
N THR A 403 -24.58 11.18 -2.64
CA THR A 403 -25.39 12.41 -2.53
C THR A 403 -25.21 13.01 -1.14
N CYS A 404 -24.66 14.22 -1.07
CA CYS A 404 -24.10 14.78 0.14
C CYS A 404 -24.68 16.17 0.44
N VAL A 405 -24.77 16.50 1.73
CA VAL A 405 -24.99 17.86 2.24
C VAL A 405 -23.64 18.56 2.33
N LEU A 406 -23.54 19.75 1.76
CA LEU A 406 -22.34 20.59 1.77
C LEU A 406 -22.55 21.80 2.67
N CYS A 407 -21.61 22.06 3.58
CA CYS A 407 -21.66 23.22 4.48
C CYS A 407 -20.24 23.61 4.98
N ASN A 408 -20.16 24.66 5.79
CA ASN A 408 -18.89 25.17 6.37
C ASN A 408 -18.77 24.90 7.88
N HIS A 409 -19.44 23.85 8.38
CA HIS A 409 -19.36 23.40 9.77
C HIS A 409 -18.74 22.01 9.83
N ALA A 410 -17.77 21.80 10.72
CA ALA A 410 -17.02 20.54 10.82
C ALA A 410 -17.82 19.35 11.38
N ALA A 411 -18.94 19.61 12.07
CA ALA A 411 -19.89 18.61 12.52
C ALA A 411 -21.32 19.16 12.45
N VAL A 412 -22.24 18.35 11.90
CA VAL A 412 -23.66 18.70 11.73
C VAL A 412 -24.58 17.54 12.03
N SER A 413 -25.81 17.85 12.45
CA SER A 413 -26.92 16.91 12.50
C SER A 413 -28.02 17.33 11.53
N LEU A 414 -28.64 16.35 10.87
CA LEU A 414 -29.76 16.58 9.97
C LEU A 414 -31.07 16.23 10.69
N GLU A 415 -32.01 17.16 10.68
CA GLU A 415 -33.42 16.94 11.03
C GLU A 415 -34.18 16.64 9.74
N TYR A 416 -34.71 15.42 9.59
CA TYR A 416 -35.34 14.95 8.35
C TYR A 416 -36.52 13.99 8.58
N VAL A 417 -37.35 13.84 7.54
CA VAL A 417 -38.31 12.74 7.44
C VAL A 417 -37.56 11.49 6.93
N GLN A 418 -37.56 10.45 7.75
CA GLN A 418 -37.02 9.12 7.40
C GLN A 418 -38.06 8.25 6.67
N TYR A 419 -37.58 7.28 5.91
CA TYR A 419 -38.41 6.28 5.22
C TYR A 419 -38.73 5.13 6.18
N LEU A 420 -40.00 5.02 6.54
CA LEU A 420 -40.52 3.96 7.40
C LEU A 420 -41.56 3.15 6.62
N ASP A 421 -41.30 1.86 6.39
CA ASP A 421 -42.30 0.91 5.89
C ASP A 421 -42.81 -0.02 7.00
N GLU A 422 -43.10 0.60 8.15
CA GLU A 422 -43.74 -0.07 9.27
C GLU A 422 -45.12 0.55 9.55
N PRO A 423 -46.19 0.05 8.92
CA PRO A 423 -47.56 0.47 9.20
C PRO A 423 -48.03 0.30 10.66
N ALA A 424 -47.19 -0.18 11.58
CA ALA A 424 -47.44 -0.15 13.01
C ALA A 424 -47.23 1.24 13.63
N VAL A 425 -46.30 2.05 13.11
CA VAL A 425 -45.95 3.38 13.66
C VAL A 425 -46.63 4.55 12.96
N PHE A 426 -47.47 4.28 11.95
CA PHE A 426 -48.13 5.31 11.15
C PHE A 426 -49.27 6.00 11.92
N ASP A 427 -49.19 7.32 12.04
CA ASP A 427 -50.25 8.15 12.62
C ASP A 427 -51.60 8.03 11.85
N PRO A 428 -52.77 8.07 12.51
CA PRO A 428 -54.08 8.00 11.84
C PRO A 428 -54.33 9.02 10.72
N LEU A 429 -53.80 10.25 10.83
CA LEU A 429 -53.87 11.27 9.78
C LEU A 429 -52.97 10.90 8.60
N PHE A 430 -51.80 10.33 8.85
CA PHE A 430 -50.95 9.77 7.79
C PHE A 430 -51.63 8.59 7.09
N VAL A 431 -52.21 7.65 7.85
CA VAL A 431 -52.98 6.52 7.31
C VAL A 431 -54.12 7.02 6.41
N LYS A 432 -54.84 8.06 6.83
CA LYS A 432 -55.90 8.68 6.03
C LYS A 432 -55.34 9.27 4.73
N ALA A 433 -54.32 10.12 4.82
CA ALA A 433 -53.70 10.80 3.68
C ALA A 433 -53.06 9.82 2.69
N PHE A 434 -52.24 8.88 3.16
CA PHE A 434 -51.60 7.84 2.35
C PHE A 434 -52.65 6.96 1.66
N THR A 435 -53.69 6.49 2.35
CA THR A 435 -54.73 5.67 1.70
C THR A 435 -55.57 6.46 0.70
N THR A 436 -55.69 7.79 0.83
CA THR A 436 -56.32 8.65 -0.20
C THR A 436 -55.42 8.80 -1.42
N LEU A 437 -54.14 9.11 -1.22
CA LEU A 437 -53.17 9.21 -2.32
C LEU A 437 -53.02 7.88 -3.07
N PHE A 438 -52.89 6.77 -2.34
CA PHE A 438 -52.75 5.44 -2.92
C PHE A 438 -54.03 5.02 -3.66
N ALA A 439 -55.22 5.37 -3.16
CA ALA A 439 -56.47 5.19 -3.89
C ALA A 439 -56.50 5.96 -5.23
N ALA A 440 -55.96 7.18 -5.30
CA ALA A 440 -55.87 7.93 -6.55
C ALA A 440 -55.05 7.18 -7.62
N LYS A 441 -53.84 6.77 -7.25
CA LYS A 441 -52.86 6.12 -8.14
C LYS A 441 -53.36 4.72 -8.56
N LEU A 442 -54.04 4.01 -7.65
CA LEU A 442 -54.68 2.73 -7.96
C LEU A 442 -55.96 2.86 -8.80
N ALA A 443 -56.75 3.93 -8.65
CA ALA A 443 -57.89 4.19 -9.52
C ALA A 443 -57.44 4.24 -10.99
N ARG A 444 -56.38 5.01 -11.28
CA ARG A 444 -55.74 5.05 -12.59
C ARG A 444 -55.26 3.67 -13.04
N ALA A 445 -54.42 3.00 -12.24
CA ALA A 445 -53.76 1.76 -12.65
C ALA A 445 -54.71 0.56 -12.83
N ILE A 446 -55.75 0.47 -12.00
CA ILE A 446 -56.67 -0.68 -11.99
C ILE A 446 -57.86 -0.44 -12.92
N SER A 447 -58.51 0.74 -12.84
CA SER A 447 -59.78 1.05 -13.55
C SER A 447 -59.63 1.95 -14.78
N GLY A 448 -58.51 2.69 -14.91
CA GLY A 448 -58.26 3.61 -16.02
C GLY A 448 -58.91 4.99 -15.90
N SER A 449 -59.71 5.27 -14.87
CA SER A 449 -60.46 6.52 -14.73
C SER A 449 -59.60 7.72 -14.29
N ASP A 450 -59.49 8.72 -15.16
CA ASP A 450 -58.97 10.06 -14.86
C ASP A 450 -59.73 10.74 -13.71
N ASP A 451 -61.06 10.73 -13.77
CA ASP A 451 -61.91 11.48 -12.84
C ASP A 451 -61.75 11.02 -11.39
N MET A 452 -61.58 9.70 -11.18
CA MET A 452 -61.35 9.16 -9.84
C MET A 452 -59.95 9.49 -9.32
N GLU A 453 -58.90 9.43 -10.16
CA GLU A 453 -57.56 9.87 -9.77
C GLU A 453 -57.56 11.35 -9.38
N ALA A 454 -58.08 12.22 -10.25
CA ALA A 454 -58.17 13.66 -10.01
C ALA A 454 -58.94 13.99 -8.73
N ARG A 455 -60.08 13.33 -8.49
CA ARG A 455 -60.89 13.51 -7.28
C ARG A 455 -60.15 13.10 -6.01
N PHE A 456 -59.43 11.97 -6.01
CA PHE A 456 -58.70 11.54 -4.82
C PHE A 456 -57.43 12.37 -4.57
N LEU A 457 -56.74 12.84 -5.62
CA LEU A 457 -55.66 13.83 -5.49
C LEU A 457 -56.19 15.14 -4.88
N GLN A 458 -57.34 15.65 -5.35
CA GLN A 458 -57.96 16.85 -4.79
C GLN A 458 -58.29 16.67 -3.29
N ILE A 459 -58.84 15.52 -2.88
CA ILE A 459 -59.14 15.26 -1.45
C ILE A 459 -57.84 15.20 -0.63
N PHE A 460 -56.78 14.57 -1.14
CA PHE A 460 -55.48 14.52 -0.49
C PHE A 460 -54.90 15.92 -0.27
N GLU A 461 -54.89 16.76 -1.31
CA GLU A 461 -54.34 18.12 -1.25
C GLU A 461 -55.19 19.12 -0.44
N THR A 462 -56.52 19.03 -0.51
CA THR A 462 -57.44 20.04 0.07
C THR A 462 -58.06 19.66 1.41
N VAL A 463 -58.02 18.38 1.81
CA VAL A 463 -58.62 17.90 3.07
C VAL A 463 -57.58 17.18 3.95
N ASP A 464 -56.86 16.19 3.42
CA ASP A 464 -56.00 15.35 4.27
C ASP A 464 -54.68 16.04 4.65
N LEU A 465 -53.99 16.69 3.71
CA LEU A 465 -52.77 17.46 4.03
C LEU A 465 -53.03 18.71 4.90
N PRO A 466 -54.11 19.50 4.71
CA PRO A 466 -54.44 20.60 5.62
C PRO A 466 -54.78 20.11 7.04
N ALA A 467 -55.52 19.01 7.20
CA ALA A 467 -55.82 18.44 8.51
C ALA A 467 -54.54 18.02 9.25
N ALA A 468 -53.59 17.38 8.56
CA ALA A 468 -52.27 17.06 9.12
C ALA A 468 -51.47 18.30 9.53
N ARG A 469 -51.48 19.37 8.72
CA ARG A 469 -50.81 20.64 9.05
C ARG A 469 -51.42 21.31 10.29
N THR A 470 -52.75 21.29 10.43
CA THR A 470 -53.43 21.82 11.61
C THR A 470 -53.05 21.03 12.86
N ALA A 471 -53.11 19.70 12.82
CA ALA A 471 -52.72 18.84 13.94
C ALA A 471 -51.25 19.06 14.35
N SER A 472 -50.32 19.04 13.40
CA SER A 472 -48.90 19.27 13.70
C SER A 472 -48.57 20.69 14.15
N GLY A 473 -49.38 21.69 13.78
CA GLY A 473 -49.32 23.03 14.36
C GLY A 473 -49.68 23.03 15.84
N HIS A 474 -50.76 22.33 16.21
CA HIS A 474 -51.09 22.10 17.61
C HIS A 474 -50.00 21.30 18.34
N GLU A 475 -49.47 20.22 17.77
CA GLU A 475 -48.38 19.43 18.37
C GLU A 475 -47.08 20.22 18.59
N THR A 476 -46.77 21.21 17.74
CA THR A 476 -45.49 21.94 17.80
C THR A 476 -45.54 23.14 18.74
N ASP A 477 -46.65 23.89 18.76
CA ASP A 477 -46.75 25.14 19.53
C ASP A 477 -47.60 25.03 20.81
N SER A 478 -48.40 23.95 20.98
CA SER A 478 -49.26 23.80 22.16
C SER A 478 -48.53 23.05 23.28
N ASN A 479 -48.42 23.68 24.45
CA ASN A 479 -47.82 23.12 25.66
C ASN A 479 -48.73 22.06 26.35
N GLU A 480 -49.37 21.21 25.55
CA GLU A 480 -50.41 20.26 25.95
C GLU A 480 -49.87 18.84 26.08
N ASN A 481 -48.89 18.46 25.25
CA ASN A 481 -48.20 17.16 25.30
C ASN A 481 -46.85 17.22 26.04
N HIS A 482 -46.58 18.26 26.85
CA HIS A 482 -45.34 18.33 27.64
C HIS A 482 -45.37 17.28 28.76
N PRO A 483 -44.33 16.43 28.94
CA PRO A 483 -44.33 15.37 29.97
C PRO A 483 -44.38 15.87 31.44
N LEU A 484 -44.33 17.17 31.70
CA LEU A 484 -44.67 17.73 33.01
C LEU A 484 -46.18 17.69 33.29
N ARG A 485 -47.02 17.65 32.25
CA ARG A 485 -48.47 17.65 32.37
C ARG A 485 -49.01 16.30 32.81
N GLU A 486 -48.53 15.19 32.25
CA GLU A 486 -48.83 13.83 32.74
C GLU A 486 -48.35 13.59 34.19
N LEU A 487 -47.31 14.32 34.61
CA LEU A 487 -46.76 14.29 35.97
C LEU A 487 -47.55 15.20 36.94
N LEU A 488 -48.25 16.22 36.44
CA LEU A 488 -49.14 17.11 37.20
C LEU A 488 -50.58 16.58 37.29
N ASP A 489 -51.11 16.01 36.20
CA ASP A 489 -52.44 15.38 36.11
C ASP A 489 -52.46 13.97 36.74
N GLY A 490 -51.31 13.49 37.25
CA GLY A 490 -51.20 12.32 38.12
C GLY A 490 -51.30 10.95 37.41
N THR A 491 -51.25 10.91 36.07
CA THR A 491 -51.30 9.67 35.29
C THR A 491 -49.98 8.89 35.32
N LEU A 492 -48.84 9.58 35.52
CA LEU A 492 -47.55 8.97 35.74
C LEU A 492 -47.24 8.83 37.24
N THR A 493 -47.28 7.60 37.77
CA THR A 493 -46.77 7.31 39.11
C THR A 493 -45.22 7.30 39.12
N PRO A 494 -44.55 8.14 39.93
CA PRO A 494 -43.09 8.17 40.00
C PRO A 494 -42.56 6.90 40.71
N GLY A 495 -42.22 5.86 39.91
CA GLY A 495 -42.22 4.48 40.38
C GLY A 495 -40.95 3.62 40.22
N ARG A 496 -39.94 4.04 39.44
CA ARG A 496 -38.54 3.51 39.47
C ARG A 496 -37.61 4.34 38.56
N GLY A 497 -36.32 4.42 38.88
CA GLY A 497 -35.28 5.08 38.05
C GLY A 497 -35.03 4.30 36.75
N ASP A 498 -34.48 4.86 35.67
CA ASP A 498 -33.32 5.75 35.63
C ASP A 498 -33.37 6.71 34.42
N PHE A 499 -33.44 8.04 34.66
CA PHE A 499 -33.45 9.06 33.60
C PHE A 499 -32.46 10.22 33.80
N PHE A 500 -31.67 10.22 34.87
CA PHE A 500 -30.66 11.24 35.15
C PHE A 500 -29.33 10.64 35.61
N GLY A 501 -28.61 10.00 34.69
CA GLY A 501 -27.17 9.82 34.83
C GLY A 501 -26.50 11.18 35.00
N ARG A 502 -25.64 11.34 36.02
CA ARG A 502 -25.05 12.62 36.40
C ARG A 502 -23.58 12.73 35.99
N ARG A 503 -23.29 13.84 35.30
CA ARG A 503 -21.97 14.34 34.85
C ARG A 503 -21.40 13.63 33.64
#